data_AF-A0A7W0ZYC5-F1
#
_entry.id   AF-A0A7W0ZYC5-F1
#
_cell.length_a   1.000
_cell.length_b   1.000
_cell.length_c   1.000
_cell.angle_alpha   90.00
_cell.angle_beta   90.00
_cell.angle_gamma   90.00
#
_symmetry.space_group_name_H-M   'P 1'
#
loop_
_entity.id
_entity.type
_entity.pdbx_description
1 polymer ?
#
loop_
_entity_poly.entity_id
_entity_poly.type
_entity_poly.pdbx_seq_one_letter_code
_entity_poly.pdbx_strand_id
1 'polypeptide(L)'
;MSQDQRQAWFARMMESGLENSIFKPADVLAHATPDVLASHLPPELLSKVLAASLASGSMTPERVLETVTPELLAKHLPHDVLWACIAAAAARAGVSTT
;
A
#
# COMPACT_ATOMS: atom_id res chain seq x y z
N MET A 1 -4.59 21.75 -3.24
CA MET A 1 -5.25 20.46 -2.99
C MET A 1 -5.30 20.24 -1.50
N SER A 2 -6.49 19.97 -0.96
CA SER A 2 -6.66 19.59 0.45
C SER A 2 -6.01 18.23 0.72
N GLN A 3 -5.62 17.95 1.96
CA GLN A 3 -5.00 16.67 2.33
C GLN A 3 -5.90 15.49 1.94
N ASP A 4 -7.20 15.59 2.20
CA ASP A 4 -8.21 14.59 1.83
C ASP A 4 -8.24 14.31 0.32
N GLN A 5 -8.11 15.35 -0.52
CA GLN A 5 -8.09 15.18 -1.97
C GLN A 5 -6.85 14.41 -2.43
N ARG A 6 -5.68 14.63 -1.81
CA ARG A 6 -4.47 13.86 -2.14
C ARG A 6 -4.60 12.42 -1.69
N GLN A 7 -5.11 12.17 -0.49
CA GLN A 7 -5.32 10.81 0.01
C GLN A 7 -6.28 10.03 -0.89
N ALA A 8 -7.42 10.64 -1.26
CA ALA A 8 -8.37 10.04 -2.20
C ALA A 8 -7.72 9.77 -3.58
N TRP A 9 -6.86 10.67 -4.05
CA TRP A 9 -6.14 10.48 -5.30
C TRP A 9 -5.15 9.30 -5.22
N PHE A 10 -4.38 9.18 -4.13
CA PHE A 10 -3.47 8.06 -3.91
C PHE A 10 -4.19 6.72 -3.80
N ALA A 11 -5.29 6.67 -3.05
CA ALA A 11 -6.13 5.49 -2.93
C ALA A 11 -6.62 5.03 -4.30
N ARG A 12 -7.23 5.95 -5.05
CA ARG A 12 -7.74 5.71 -6.41
C ARG A 12 -6.64 5.24 -7.37
N MET A 13 -5.44 5.85 -7.30
CA MET A 13 -4.34 5.47 -8.18
C MET A 13 -3.82 4.06 -7.86
N MET A 14 -3.67 3.73 -6.57
CA MET A 14 -3.26 2.40 -6.14
C MET A 14 -4.32 1.35 -6.49
N GLU A 15 -5.60 1.63 -6.27
CA GLU A 15 -6.71 0.76 -6.69
C GLU A 15 -6.71 0.55 -8.19
N SER A 16 -6.68 1.62 -9.00
CA SER A 16 -6.63 1.49 -10.45
C SER A 16 -5.37 0.76 -10.92
N GLY A 17 -4.21 0.98 -10.28
CA GLY A 17 -2.99 0.27 -10.62
C GLY A 17 -3.06 -1.23 -10.33
N LEU A 18 -3.67 -1.63 -9.21
CA LEU A 18 -3.93 -3.03 -8.87
C LEU A 18 -4.96 -3.66 -9.81
N GLU A 19 -6.06 -2.95 -10.09
CA GLU A 19 -7.16 -3.41 -10.95
C GLU A 19 -6.70 -3.62 -12.41
N ASN A 20 -5.86 -2.71 -12.92
CA ASN A 20 -5.24 -2.83 -14.24
C ASN A 20 -3.99 -3.73 -14.25
N SER A 21 -3.67 -4.40 -13.15
CA SER A 21 -2.47 -5.24 -12.99
C SER A 21 -1.13 -4.53 -13.29
N ILE A 22 -1.13 -3.19 -13.27
CA ILE A 22 0.07 -2.35 -13.40
C ILE A 22 0.89 -2.43 -12.10
N PHE A 23 0.21 -2.51 -10.95
CA PHE A 23 0.83 -2.71 -9.64
C PHE A 23 0.60 -4.16 -9.21
N LYS A 24 1.62 -4.82 -8.66
CA LYS A 24 1.40 -6.04 -7.90
C LYS A 24 1.30 -5.68 -6.41
N PRO A 25 0.62 -6.51 -5.63
CA PRO A 25 0.55 -6.36 -4.18
C PRO A 25 1.92 -6.19 -3.50
N ALA A 26 2.94 -6.90 -4.00
CA ALA A 26 4.31 -6.82 -3.49
C ALA A 26 4.93 -5.42 -3.64
N ASP A 27 4.53 -4.65 -4.66
CA ASP A 27 5.14 -3.35 -4.95
C ASP A 27 4.54 -2.24 -4.09
N VAL A 28 3.24 -2.35 -3.80
CA VAL A 28 2.56 -1.46 -2.86
C VAL A 28 3.15 -1.62 -1.45
N LEU A 29 3.66 -2.81 -1.13
CA LEU A 29 4.35 -3.08 0.13
C LEU A 29 5.87 -2.93 0.08
N ALA A 30 6.45 -2.62 -1.08
CA ALA A 30 7.90 -2.50 -1.22
C ALA A 30 8.48 -1.38 -0.34
N HIS A 31 7.74 -0.27 -0.20
CA HIS A 31 8.11 0.83 0.69
C HIS A 31 7.24 0.93 1.95
N ALA A 32 6.10 0.25 1.99
CA ALA A 32 5.31 0.09 3.22
C ALA A 32 5.91 -1.03 4.09
N THR A 33 7.16 -0.82 4.52
CA THR A 33 7.89 -1.76 5.37
C THR A 33 7.17 -1.98 6.71
N PRO A 34 7.42 -3.09 7.42
CA PRO A 34 6.80 -3.35 8.72
C PRO A 34 7.00 -2.23 9.73
N ASP A 35 8.13 -1.52 9.68
CA ASP A 35 8.44 -0.36 10.54
C ASP A 35 7.55 0.85 10.23
N VAL A 36 7.37 1.16 8.93
CA VAL A 36 6.47 2.23 8.47
C VAL A 36 5.03 1.88 8.82
N LEU A 37 4.63 0.62 8.60
CA LEU A 37 3.30 0.16 8.96
C LEU A 37 3.08 0.27 10.48
N ALA A 38 4.05 -0.15 11.30
CA ALA A 38 3.94 -0.08 12.76
C ALA A 38 3.87 1.37 13.29
N SER A 39 4.59 2.28 12.64
CA SER A 39 4.66 3.69 13.04
C SER A 39 3.42 4.50 12.64
N HIS A 40 2.73 4.10 11.56
CA HIS A 40 1.67 4.90 10.96
C HIS A 40 0.28 4.24 11.00
N LEU A 41 0.19 2.91 11.07
CA LEU A 41 -1.11 2.25 11.22
C LEU A 41 -1.55 2.17 12.68
N PRO A 42 -2.87 2.29 12.92
CA PRO A 42 -3.42 2.01 14.23
C PRO A 42 -3.20 0.55 14.63
N PRO A 43 -3.07 0.27 15.96
CA PRO A 43 -2.82 -1.07 16.48
C PRO A 43 -3.86 -2.11 16.04
N GLU A 44 -5.09 -1.65 15.80
CA GLU A 44 -6.20 -2.48 15.36
C GLU A 44 -5.99 -3.06 13.96
N LEU A 45 -5.47 -2.25 13.03
CA LEU A 45 -5.16 -2.71 11.66
C LEU A 45 -3.93 -3.61 11.65
N LEU A 46 -2.89 -3.26 12.42
CA LEU A 46 -1.71 -4.12 12.57
C LEU A 46 -2.09 -5.50 13.11
N SER A 47 -2.94 -5.54 14.13
CA SER A 47 -3.43 -6.80 14.70
C SER A 47 -4.17 -7.63 13.66
N LYS A 48 -4.98 -7.01 12.79
CA LYS A 48 -5.65 -7.72 11.69
C LYS A 48 -4.67 -8.25 10.65
N VAL A 49 -3.64 -7.48 10.29
CA VAL A 49 -2.59 -7.92 9.34
C VAL A 49 -1.82 -9.11 9.90
N LEU A 50 -1.42 -9.04 11.17
CA LEU A 50 -0.79 -10.16 11.86
C LEU A 50 -1.71 -11.37 11.96
N ALA A 51 -2.98 -11.18 12.31
CA ALA A 51 -3.95 -12.26 12.39
C ALA A 51 -4.16 -12.94 11.02
N ALA A 52 -4.29 -12.16 9.94
CA ALA A 52 -4.40 -12.69 8.59
C ALA A 52 -3.14 -13.48 8.17
N SER A 53 -1.96 -12.96 8.50
CA SER A 53 -0.67 -13.60 8.22
C SER A 53 -0.51 -14.91 9.01
N LEU A 54 -0.89 -14.90 10.28
CA LEU A 54 -0.80 -16.07 11.17
C LEU A 54 -1.81 -17.15 10.77
N ALA A 55 -3.04 -16.76 10.42
CA ALA A 55 -4.07 -17.68 9.92
C ALA A 55 -3.66 -18.34 8.59
N SER A 56 -2.90 -17.62 7.76
CA SER A 56 -2.42 -18.12 6.47
C SER A 56 -1.07 -18.85 6.55
N GLY A 57 -0.41 -18.86 7.71
CA GLY A 57 0.95 -19.39 7.90
C GLY A 57 2.05 -18.67 7.09
N SER A 58 1.70 -17.58 6.40
CA SER A 58 2.62 -16.78 5.57
C SER A 58 2.08 -15.35 5.44
N MET A 59 3.00 -14.38 5.48
CA MET A 59 2.68 -12.98 5.27
C MET A 59 2.87 -12.65 3.79
N THR A 60 1.84 -12.89 2.98
CA THR A 60 1.87 -12.55 1.56
C THR A 60 1.32 -11.15 1.31
N PRO A 61 1.84 -10.41 0.32
CA PRO A 61 1.40 -9.05 0.03
C PRO A 61 -0.08 -8.93 -0.32
N GLU A 62 -0.63 -9.93 -1.00
CA GLU A 62 -2.06 -10.01 -1.34
C GLU A 62 -2.93 -10.00 -0.08
N ARG A 63 -2.55 -10.77 0.94
CA ARG A 63 -3.29 -10.88 2.20
C ARG A 63 -3.23 -9.60 3.03
N VAL A 64 -2.08 -8.95 3.01
CA VAL A 64 -1.93 -7.64 3.66
C VAL A 64 -2.84 -6.63 2.98
N LEU A 65 -2.92 -6.60 1.64
CA LEU A 65 -3.83 -5.71 0.92
C LEU A 65 -5.32 -6.03 1.08
N GLU A 66 -5.69 -7.30 1.30
CA GLU A 66 -7.07 -7.65 1.68
C GLU A 66 -7.49 -7.04 3.02
N THR A 67 -6.52 -6.85 3.92
CA THR A 67 -6.76 -6.30 5.27
C THR A 67 -6.55 -4.79 5.33
N VAL A 68 -5.56 -4.30 4.58
CA VAL A 68 -5.13 -2.90 4.51
C VAL A 68 -5.35 -2.44 3.07
N THR A 69 -6.56 -1.94 2.84
CA THR A 69 -6.94 -1.43 1.52
C THR A 69 -6.12 -0.21 1.13
N PRO A 70 -6.02 0.09 -0.17
CA PRO A 70 -5.36 1.32 -0.66
C PRO A 70 -5.90 2.60 -0.01
N GLU A 71 -7.19 2.66 0.32
CA GLU A 71 -7.80 3.76 1.06
C GLU A 71 -7.22 3.93 2.47
N LEU A 72 -7.05 2.82 3.21
CA LEU A 72 -6.45 2.84 4.54
C LEU A 72 -4.97 3.21 4.46
N LEU A 73 -4.25 2.70 3.46
CA LEU A 73 -2.88 3.11 3.22
C LEU A 73 -2.82 4.62 2.97
N ALA A 74 -3.65 5.15 2.08
CA ALA A 74 -3.65 6.57 1.76
C ALA A 74 -4.00 7.46 2.96
N LYS A 75 -4.85 6.97 3.86
CA LYS A 75 -5.28 7.69 5.06
C LYS A 75 -4.21 7.73 6.15
N HIS A 76 -3.47 6.63 6.32
CA HIS A 76 -2.56 6.44 7.44
C HIS A 76 -1.08 6.66 7.08
N LEU A 77 -0.66 6.30 5.86
CA LEU A 77 0.73 6.45 5.46
C LEU A 77 1.06 7.88 5.02
N PRO A 78 2.30 8.32 5.25
CA PRO A 78 2.78 9.58 4.71
C PRO A 78 2.87 9.53 3.18
N HIS A 79 2.61 10.68 2.55
CA HIS A 79 2.56 10.78 1.08
C HIS A 79 3.88 10.39 0.40
N ASP A 80 5.02 10.64 1.06
CA ASP A 80 6.33 10.30 0.52
C ASP A 80 6.50 8.78 0.35
N VAL A 81 5.96 8.00 1.29
CA VAL A 81 5.99 6.53 1.20
C VAL A 81 5.01 6.05 0.13
N LEU A 82 3.79 6.59 0.07
CA LEU A 82 2.81 6.24 -0.96
C LEU A 82 3.37 6.51 -2.36
N TRP A 83 4.01 7.66 -2.55
CA TRP A 83 4.67 8.00 -3.80
C TRP A 83 5.83 7.06 -4.12
N ALA A 84 6.64 6.68 -3.13
CA ALA A 84 7.71 5.70 -3.33
C ALA A 84 7.17 4.32 -3.74
N CYS A 85 6.07 3.84 -3.13
CA CYS A 85 5.39 2.61 -3.54
C CYS A 85 4.97 2.66 -5.01
N ILE A 86 4.34 3.77 -5.42
CA ILE A 86 3.91 3.99 -6.81
C ILE A 86 5.11 4.06 -7.76
N ALA A 87 6.15 4.79 -7.40
CA ALA A 87 7.35 4.95 -8.21
C ALA A 87 8.08 3.61 -8.41
N ALA A 88 8.22 2.82 -7.35
CA ALA A 88 8.76 1.46 -7.44
C ALA A 88 7.90 0.58 -8.34
N ALA A 89 6.57 0.68 -8.22
CA ALA A 89 5.66 -0.09 -9.04
C ALA A 89 5.71 0.32 -10.53
N ALA A 90 5.82 1.62 -10.82
CA ALA A 90 5.97 2.17 -12.16
C ALA A 90 7.32 1.79 -12.78
N ALA A 91 8.41 1.87 -12.01
CA ALA A 91 9.74 1.47 -12.46
C ALA A 91 9.78 -0.01 -12.86
N ARG A 92 9.18 -0.91 -12.06
CA ARG A 92 9.04 -2.32 -12.41
C ARG A 92 8.16 -2.54 -13.64
N ALA A 93 7.08 -1.75 -13.79
CA ALA A 93 6.21 -1.81 -14.96
C ALA A 93 6.88 -1.30 -16.25
N GLY A 94 8.14 -0.85 -16.18
CA GLY A 94 8.87 -0.32 -17.34
C GLY A 94 8.40 1.08 -17.74
N VAL A 95 7.60 1.75 -16.90
CA VAL A 95 7.22 3.15 -17.07
C VAL A 95 8.42 4.00 -16.67
N SER A 96 9.40 4.05 -17.57
CA SER A 96 10.57 4.90 -17.42
C SER A 96 10.12 6.35 -17.62
N THR A 97 10.04 7.11 -16.54
CA THR A 97 9.94 8.58 -16.61
C THR A 97 11.24 9.10 -17.23
N THR A 98 11.27 9.18 -18.56
CA THR A 98 12.31 9.88 -19.32
C THR A 98 11.91 11.34 -19.47
#